data_AF-A0A6B3GGR4-F1
#
_entry.id   AF-A0A6B3GGR4-F1
#
_cell.length_a   1.000
_cell.length_b   1.000
_cell.length_c   1.000
_cell.angle_alpha   90.00
_cell.angle_beta   90.00
_cell.angle_gamma   90.00
#
_symmetry.space_group_name_H-M   'P 1'
#
loop_
_entity.id
_entity.type
_entity.pdbx_description
1 polymer ?
#
loop_
_entity_poly.entity_id
_entity_poly.type
_entity_poly.pdbx_seq_one_letter_code
_entity_poly.pdbx_strand_id
1 'polypeptide(L)'
;SVGSVFALGGVLAAWASQWGFFAALLVPLVVCGAIGLVNGLLIARANMAPFIVTLASLLAARGMLLAFTDEGATTYLVPKDSAFAELGQGSVWGFGYPILIALALFGAGGLLLQRTSFGQTLFAVGGSSDAATLMGLPVARTKILVY
;
A
#
# COMPACT_ATOMS: atom_id res chain seq x y z
N SER A 1 1.52 7.54 5.77
CA SER A 1 0.24 7.92 5.10
C SER A 1 0.03 7.06 3.86
N VAL A 2 -1.17 6.51 3.64
CA VAL A 2 -1.47 5.63 2.49
C VAL A 2 -1.29 6.37 1.15
N GLY A 3 -1.74 7.63 1.07
CA GLY A 3 -1.62 8.42 -0.17
C GLY A 3 -0.18 8.72 -0.58
N SER A 4 0.73 8.81 0.38
CA SER A 4 2.16 9.11 0.11
C SER A 4 2.94 7.88 -0.29
N VAL A 5 2.59 6.72 0.28
CA VAL A 5 3.11 5.42 -0.16
C VAL A 5 2.59 5.09 -1.56
N PHE A 6 1.33 5.46 -1.86
CA PHE A 6 0.78 5.36 -3.22
C PHE A 6 1.55 6.23 -4.22
N ALA A 7 1.79 7.51 -3.89
CA ALA A 7 2.56 8.41 -4.74
C ALA A 7 4.00 7.92 -4.97
N LEU A 8 4.66 7.42 -3.91
CA LEU A 8 5.98 6.78 -4.00
C LEU A 8 5.96 5.56 -4.93
N GLY A 9 4.99 4.66 -4.73
CA GLY A 9 4.85 3.45 -5.53
C GLY A 9 4.68 3.76 -7.01
N GLY A 10 3.91 4.80 -7.34
CA GLY A 10 3.75 5.27 -8.72
C GLY A 10 5.06 5.76 -9.35
N VAL A 11 5.85 6.56 -8.61
CA VAL A 11 7.14 7.06 -9.11
C VAL A 11 8.18 5.95 -9.21
N LEU A 12 8.23 5.03 -8.24
CA LEU A 12 9.12 3.86 -8.29
C LEU A 12 8.74 2.91 -9.44
N ALA A 13 7.45 2.72 -9.70
CA ALA A 13 6.98 1.94 -10.86
C ALA A 13 7.41 2.60 -12.17
N ALA A 14 7.28 3.93 -12.28
CA ALA A 14 7.69 4.68 -13.47
C ALA A 14 9.22 4.61 -13.70
N TRP A 15 10.01 4.74 -12.63
CA TRP A 15 11.46 4.61 -12.68
C TRP A 15 11.90 3.19 -13.07
N ALA A 16 11.30 2.17 -12.44
CA ALA A 16 11.64 0.77 -12.68
C ALA A 16 11.11 0.22 -14.02
N SER A 17 10.14 0.88 -14.66
CA SER A 17 9.66 0.54 -16.01
C SER A 17 10.75 0.62 -17.07
N GLN A 18 11.78 1.43 -16.87
CA GLN A 18 12.95 1.47 -17.76
C GLN A 18 13.75 0.16 -17.78
N TRP A 19 13.62 -0.68 -16.75
CA TRP A 19 14.35 -1.93 -16.57
C TRP A 19 13.51 -3.16 -16.92
N GLY A 20 12.26 -2.96 -17.37
CA GLY A 20 11.34 -4.01 -17.81
C GLY A 20 10.11 -4.19 -16.91
N PHE A 21 9.12 -4.92 -17.44
CA PHE A 21 7.80 -5.13 -16.80
C PHE A 21 7.90 -5.72 -15.38
N PHE A 22 8.72 -6.74 -15.18
CA PHE A 22 8.85 -7.39 -13.87
C PHE A 22 9.47 -6.46 -12.81
N ALA A 23 10.40 -5.59 -13.20
CA ALA A 23 11.01 -4.61 -12.30
C ALA A 23 10.00 -3.53 -11.89
N ALA A 24 9.18 -3.05 -12.82
CA ALA A 24 8.11 -2.09 -12.56
C ALA A 24 7.03 -2.61 -11.60
N LEU A 25 6.82 -3.92 -11.52
CA LEU A 25 5.86 -4.52 -10.59
C LEU A 25 6.48 -4.85 -9.23
N LEU A 26 7.67 -5.47 -9.22
CA LEU A 26 8.28 -5.97 -7.99
C LEU A 26 8.86 -4.85 -7.12
N VAL A 27 9.53 -3.87 -7.71
CA VAL A 27 10.20 -2.79 -6.95
C VAL A 27 9.22 -1.99 -6.09
N PRO A 28 8.13 -1.40 -6.63
CA PRO A 28 7.19 -0.66 -5.80
C PRO A 28 6.47 -1.55 -4.79
N LEU A 29 6.20 -2.81 -5.14
CA LEU A 29 5.50 -3.74 -4.24
C LEU A 29 6.37 -4.12 -3.03
N VAL A 30 7.67 -4.37 -3.25
CA VAL A 30 8.63 -4.66 -2.18
C VAL A 30 8.88 -3.42 -1.32
N VAL A 31 9.08 -2.25 -1.92
CA VAL A 31 9.39 -1.01 -1.17
C VAL A 31 8.17 -0.55 -0.37
N CYS A 32 6.99 -0.46 -0.99
CA CYS A 32 5.76 -0.08 -0.29
C CYS A 32 5.36 -1.12 0.76
N GLY A 33 5.55 -2.41 0.47
CA GLY A 33 5.32 -3.50 1.42
C GLY A 33 6.28 -3.43 2.62
N ALA A 34 7.55 -3.11 2.40
CA ALA A 34 8.51 -2.92 3.49
C ALA A 34 8.14 -1.72 4.38
N ILE A 35 7.71 -0.61 3.78
CA ILE A 35 7.25 0.58 4.52
C ILE A 35 5.99 0.24 5.35
N GLY A 36 5.04 -0.51 4.77
CA GLY A 36 3.85 -1.01 5.49
C GLY A 36 4.24 -1.90 6.68
N LEU A 37 5.10 -2.89 6.45
CA LEU A 37 5.61 -3.78 7.49
C LEU A 37 6.32 -3.03 8.61
N VAL A 38 7.16 -2.05 8.30
CA VAL A 38 7.84 -1.23 9.32
C VAL A 38 6.82 -0.43 10.12
N ASN A 39 5.84 0.19 9.47
CA ASN A 39 4.79 0.91 10.17
C ASN A 39 3.96 -0.03 11.07
N GLY A 40 3.54 -1.18 10.55
CA GLY A 40 2.79 -2.19 11.28
C GLY A 40 3.58 -2.76 12.45
N LEU A 41 4.88 -3.03 12.29
CA LEU A 41 5.74 -3.52 13.34
C LEU A 41 5.96 -2.48 14.45
N LEU A 42 6.23 -1.22 14.10
CA LEU A 42 6.41 -0.14 15.07
C LEU A 42 5.13 0.12 15.87
N ILE A 43 3.97 0.10 15.21
CA ILE A 43 2.68 0.32 15.88
C ILE A 43 2.31 -0.88 16.75
N ALA A 44 2.50 -2.11 16.25
CA ALA A 44 2.06 -3.32 16.93
C ALA A 44 3.01 -3.80 18.04
N ARG A 45 4.32 -3.69 17.85
CA ARG A 45 5.32 -4.13 18.84
C ARG A 45 5.86 -3.01 19.71
N ALA A 46 6.09 -1.82 19.16
CA ALA A 46 6.64 -0.71 19.94
C ALA A 46 5.56 0.15 20.61
N ASN A 47 4.27 -0.20 20.47
CA ASN A 47 3.12 0.53 21.03
C ASN A 47 3.17 2.04 20.75
N MET A 48 3.77 2.42 19.63
CA MET A 48 3.87 3.81 19.24
C MET A 48 2.52 4.32 18.74
N ALA A 49 2.21 5.58 19.03
CA ALA A 49 1.01 6.23 18.52
C ALA A 49 0.99 6.18 16.98
N PRO A 50 -0.05 5.62 16.34
CA PRO A 50 -0.14 5.47 14.89
C PRO A 50 0.03 6.78 14.13
N PHE A 51 -0.38 7.90 14.73
CA PHE A 51 -0.23 9.23 14.17
C PHE A 51 1.24 9.60 13.93
N ILE A 52 2.12 9.35 14.90
CA ILE A 52 3.55 9.69 14.81
C ILE A 52 4.22 8.83 13.73
N VAL A 53 3.93 7.52 13.71
CA VAL A 53 4.50 6.59 12.72
C VAL A 53 4.00 6.91 11.31
N THR A 54 2.72 7.25 11.15
CA THR A 54 2.15 7.60 9.84
C THR A 54 2.60 8.96 9.32
N LEU A 55 2.89 9.92 10.20
CA LEU A 55 3.55 11.19 9.85
C LEU A 55 5.03 11.01 9.50
N ALA A 56 5.76 10.21 10.26
CA ALA A 56 7.15 9.88 9.96
C ALA A 56 7.26 9.17 8.60
N SER A 57 6.39 8.20 8.33
CA SER A 57 6.33 7.55 7.01
C SER A 57 5.92 8.49 5.88
N LEU A 58 5.05 9.48 6.14
CA LEU A 58 4.73 10.54 5.16
C LEU A 58 5.98 11.35 4.80
N LEU A 59 6.76 11.77 5.80
CA LEU A 59 7.99 12.54 5.58
C LEU A 59 9.07 11.71 4.91
N ALA A 60 9.27 10.46 5.34
CA ALA A 60 10.21 9.53 4.73
C ALA A 60 9.82 9.25 3.28
N ALA A 61 8.52 9.03 3.01
CA ALA A 61 8.02 8.81 1.67
C ALA A 61 8.27 10.00 0.75
N ARG A 62 7.98 11.20 1.26
CA ARG A 62 8.19 12.45 0.53
C ARG A 62 9.68 12.72 0.29
N GLY A 63 10.54 12.43 1.27
CA GLY A 63 11.99 12.56 1.16
C GLY A 63 12.58 11.61 0.11
N MET A 64 12.12 10.34 0.08
CA MET A 64 12.48 9.41 -0.98
C MET A 64 12.01 9.90 -2.35
N LEU A 65 10.78 10.41 -2.46
CA LEU A 65 10.26 11.02 -3.69
C LEU A 65 11.19 12.15 -4.18
N LEU A 66 11.57 13.08 -3.30
CA LEU A 66 12.47 14.18 -3.63
C LEU A 66 13.87 13.70 -4.05
N ALA A 67 14.41 12.69 -3.36
CA ALA A 67 15.71 12.11 -3.68
C ALA A 67 15.71 11.36 -5.02
N PHE A 68 14.63 10.65 -5.35
CA PHE A 68 14.52 9.92 -6.62
C PHE A 68 14.13 10.81 -7.81
N THR A 69 13.49 11.95 -7.56
CA THR A 69 13.01 12.86 -8.63
C THR A 69 14.00 14.01 -8.88
N ASP A 70 15.19 14.03 -8.25
CA ASP A 70 16.14 15.16 -8.29
C ASP A 70 15.40 16.51 -8.16
N GLU A 71 14.70 16.69 -7.04
CA GLU A 71 13.94 17.92 -6.74
C GLU A 71 12.81 18.28 -7.73
N GLY A 72 12.34 17.33 -8.55
CA GLY A 72 11.24 17.53 -9.49
C GLY A 72 11.66 17.74 -10.94
N ALA A 73 12.94 17.55 -11.27
CA ALA A 73 13.48 17.80 -12.60
C ALA A 73 13.19 16.66 -13.61
N THR A 74 13.02 15.42 -13.15
CA THR A 74 12.82 14.26 -14.05
C THR A 74 11.41 13.69 -13.92
N THR A 75 10.50 14.14 -14.77
CA THR A 75 9.26 13.40 -15.06
C THR A 75 9.67 12.14 -15.82
N TYR A 76 9.88 11.02 -15.12
CA TYR A 76 10.09 9.73 -15.80
C TYR A 76 8.81 9.34 -16.53
N LEU A 77 8.75 9.69 -17.81
CA LEU A 77 7.68 9.26 -18.72
C LEU A 77 7.78 7.74 -18.87
N VAL A 78 6.76 7.03 -18.43
CA VAL A 78 6.56 5.62 -18.76
C VAL A 78 6.60 5.49 -20.29
N PRO A 79 7.52 4.67 -20.86
CA PRO A 79 7.53 4.41 -22.28
C PRO A 79 6.19 3.84 -22.72
N LYS A 80 5.56 4.49 -23.71
CA LYS A 80 4.20 4.20 -24.21
C LYS A 80 4.00 2.77 -24.71
N ASP A 81 5.09 2.04 -24.99
CA ASP A 81 5.08 0.69 -25.55
C ASP A 81 5.32 -0.43 -24.52
N SER A 82 5.37 -0.11 -23.22
CA SER A 82 5.52 -1.12 -22.16
C SER A 82 4.16 -1.67 -21.72
N ALA A 83 4.05 -2.99 -21.49
CA ALA A 83 2.83 -3.64 -20.97
C ALA A 83 2.31 -3.01 -19.64
N PHE A 84 3.12 -2.20 -18.97
CA PHE A 84 2.71 -1.36 -17.83
C PHE A 84 1.80 -0.18 -18.23
N ALA A 85 2.04 0.44 -19.39
CA ALA A 85 1.18 1.48 -19.93
C ALA A 85 -0.19 0.92 -20.35
N GLU A 86 -0.24 -0.30 -20.90
CA GLU A 86 -1.50 -0.99 -21.19
C GLU A 86 -2.26 -1.40 -19.92
N LEU A 87 -1.60 -1.78 -18.83
CA LEU A 87 -2.29 -2.03 -17.57
C LEU A 87 -2.86 -0.74 -16.93
N GLY A 88 -2.20 0.40 -17.13
CA GLY A 88 -2.63 1.69 -16.60
C GLY A 88 -3.65 2.46 -17.46
N GLN A 89 -3.56 2.33 -18.78
CA GLN A 89 -4.38 3.08 -19.76
C GLN A 89 -5.19 2.18 -20.70
N GLY A 90 -4.97 0.86 -20.68
CA GLY A 90 -5.71 -0.07 -21.49
C GLY A 90 -7.18 -0.12 -21.07
N SER A 91 -8.03 -0.35 -22.06
CA SER A 91 -9.46 -0.50 -21.86
C SER A 91 -9.93 -1.80 -22.49
N VAL A 92 -10.87 -2.46 -21.83
CA VAL A 92 -11.61 -3.59 -22.37
C VAL A 92 -13.07 -3.20 -22.37
N TRP A 93 -13.71 -3.27 -23.54
CA TRP A 93 -15.14 -3.00 -23.68
C TRP A 93 -15.58 -1.62 -23.14
N GLY A 94 -14.71 -0.60 -23.29
CA GLY A 94 -14.99 0.77 -22.84
C GLY A 94 -14.71 1.04 -21.35
N PHE A 95 -14.33 0.02 -20.57
CA PHE A 95 -13.89 0.19 -19.19
C PHE A 95 -12.37 0.08 -19.09
N GLY A 96 -11.73 1.06 -18.44
CA GLY A 96 -10.31 0.98 -18.14
C GLY A 96 -10.01 -0.18 -17.19
N TYR A 97 -8.92 -0.92 -17.42
CA TYR A 97 -8.44 -1.96 -16.50
C TYR A 97 -8.36 -1.50 -15.03
N PRO A 98 -7.96 -0.24 -14.70
CA PRO A 98 -7.94 0.22 -13.32
C PRO A 98 -9.30 0.14 -12.61
N ILE A 99 -10.41 0.38 -13.33
CA ILE A 99 -11.76 0.33 -12.78
C ILE A 99 -12.13 -1.13 -12.44
N LEU A 100 -11.83 -2.06 -13.33
CA LEU A 100 -12.09 -3.49 -13.12
C LEU A 100 -11.28 -4.03 -11.95
N ILE A 101 -10.01 -3.64 -11.85
CA ILE A 101 -9.13 -4.03 -10.73
C ILE A 101 -9.66 -3.47 -9.41
N ALA A 102 -10.04 -2.19 -9.39
CA ALA A 102 -10.62 -1.56 -8.20
C ALA A 102 -11.91 -2.26 -7.76
N LEU A 103 -12.80 -2.59 -8.71
CA LEU A 103 -14.04 -3.29 -8.43
C LEU A 103 -13.81 -4.71 -7.90
N ALA A 104 -12.86 -5.45 -8.50
CA ALA A 104 -12.46 -6.77 -8.05
C ALA A 104 -11.86 -6.74 -6.64
N LEU A 105 -10.96 -5.79 -6.35
CA LEU A 105 -10.37 -5.60 -5.03
C LEU A 105 -11.41 -5.19 -3.99
N PHE A 106 -12.35 -4.31 -4.36
CA PHE A 106 -13.46 -3.91 -3.49
C PHE A 106 -14.35 -5.10 -3.14
N GLY A 107 -14.72 -5.92 -4.12
CA GLY A 107 -15.50 -7.14 -3.91
C GLY A 107 -14.77 -8.16 -3.05
N ALA A 108 -13.50 -8.43 -3.37
CA ALA A 108 -12.66 -9.36 -2.60
C ALA A 108 -12.45 -8.88 -1.16
N GLY A 109 -12.16 -7.59 -0.96
CA GLY A 109 -12.01 -6.98 0.36
C GLY A 109 -13.31 -7.01 1.16
N GLY A 110 -14.44 -6.66 0.54
CA GLY A 110 -15.75 -6.74 1.18
C GLY A 110 -16.10 -8.15 1.64
N LEU A 111 -15.85 -9.16 0.79
CA LEU A 111 -16.06 -10.56 1.14
C LEU A 111 -15.10 -10.98 2.27
N LEU A 112 -13.83 -10.60 2.20
CA LEU A 112 -12.84 -10.91 3.22
C LEU A 112 -13.25 -10.33 4.57
N LEU A 113 -13.67 -9.06 4.61
CA LEU A 113 -14.08 -8.40 5.85
C LEU A 113 -15.39 -8.96 6.41
N GLN A 114 -16.37 -9.31 5.57
CA GLN A 114 -17.69 -9.76 6.03
C GLN A 114 -17.74 -11.27 6.34
N ARG A 115 -16.96 -12.09 5.64
CA ARG A 115 -17.08 -13.57 5.71
C ARG A 115 -15.92 -14.27 6.39
N THR A 116 -14.84 -13.56 6.77
CA THR A 116 -13.68 -14.21 7.43
C THR A 116 -13.51 -13.82 8.88
N SER A 117 -12.91 -14.73 9.66
CA SER A 117 -12.51 -14.51 11.06
C SER A 117 -11.54 -13.34 11.21
N PHE A 118 -10.76 -13.02 10.16
CA PHE A 118 -9.88 -11.85 10.14
C PHE A 118 -10.66 -10.53 10.22
N GLY A 119 -11.74 -10.40 9.44
CA GLY A 119 -12.60 -9.21 9.47
C GLY A 119 -13.27 -8.99 10.81
N GLN A 120 -13.81 -10.06 11.42
CA GLN A 120 -14.40 -9.99 12.76
C GLN A 120 -13.39 -9.59 13.83
N THR A 121 -12.17 -10.16 13.77
CA THR A 121 -11.07 -9.80 14.68
C THR A 121 -10.68 -8.33 14.49
N LEU A 122 -10.64 -7.85 13.25
CA LEU A 122 -10.31 -6.46 12.92
C LEU A 122 -11.33 -5.48 13.51
N PHE A 123 -12.63 -5.75 13.37
CA PHE A 123 -13.67 -4.91 13.95
C PHE A 123 -13.63 -4.91 15.49
N ALA A 124 -13.36 -6.07 16.12
CA ALA A 124 -13.22 -6.17 17.57
C ALA A 124 -12.01 -5.36 18.09
N VAL A 125 -10.87 -5.43 17.38
CA VAL A 125 -9.66 -4.64 17.71
C VAL A 125 -9.91 -3.14 17.53
N GLY A 126 -10.69 -2.74 16.52
CA GLY A 126 -11.02 -1.34 16.24
C GLY A 126 -11.92 -0.68 17.30
N GLY A 127 -12.78 -1.46 17.97
CA GLY A 127 -13.62 -0.97 19.06
C GLY A 127 -12.84 -0.68 20.34
N SER A 128 -11.99 -1.63 20.78
CA SER A 128 -11.00 -1.38 21.83
C SER A 128 -9.89 -2.43 21.81
N SER A 129 -8.64 -1.99 21.72
CA SER A 129 -7.47 -2.90 21.72
C SER A 129 -7.34 -3.67 23.03
N ASP A 130 -7.71 -3.04 24.14
CA ASP A 130 -7.51 -3.60 25.47
C ASP A 130 -8.53 -4.71 25.75
N ALA A 131 -9.81 -4.51 25.36
CA ALA A 131 -10.80 -5.56 25.46
C ALA A 131 -10.51 -6.72 24.49
N ALA A 132 -10.04 -6.44 23.28
CA ALA A 132 -9.64 -7.49 22.32
C ALA A 132 -8.47 -8.34 22.86
N THR A 133 -7.53 -7.72 23.59
CA THR A 133 -6.42 -8.42 24.24
C THR A 133 -6.91 -9.29 25.40
N LEU A 134 -7.84 -8.79 26.22
CA LEU A 134 -8.47 -9.56 27.30
C LEU A 134 -9.30 -10.74 26.77
N MET A 135 -9.86 -10.63 25.56
CA MET A 135 -10.57 -11.71 24.86
C MET A 135 -9.63 -12.73 24.19
N GLY A 136 -8.30 -12.59 24.34
CA GLY A 136 -7.31 -13.51 23.79
C GLY A 136 -7.10 -13.39 22.28
N LEU A 137 -7.57 -12.30 21.65
CA LEU A 137 -7.40 -12.10 20.22
C LEU A 137 -5.95 -11.69 19.88
N PRO A 138 -5.40 -12.12 18.73
CA PRO A 138 -4.04 -11.78 18.32
C PRO A 138 -3.97 -10.34 17.79
N VAL A 139 -4.10 -9.35 18.68
CA VAL A 139 -4.13 -7.91 18.36
C VAL A 139 -2.87 -7.46 17.60
N ALA A 140 -1.69 -7.90 18.05
CA ALA A 140 -0.42 -7.52 17.42
C ALA A 140 -0.31 -8.03 15.97
N ARG A 141 -0.70 -9.29 15.70
CA ARG A 141 -0.68 -9.85 14.35
C ARG A 141 -1.70 -9.16 13.44
N THR A 142 -2.88 -8.87 13.98
CA THR A 142 -3.95 -8.19 13.23
C THR A 142 -3.51 -6.77 12.85
N LYS A 143 -2.88 -6.02 13.76
CA LYS A 143 -2.32 -4.69 13.47
C LYS A 143 -1.22 -4.73 12.40
N ILE A 144 -0.34 -5.73 12.43
CA ILE A 144 0.73 -5.88 11.41
C ILE A 144 0.13 -6.23 10.04
N LEU A 145 -0.90 -7.06 9.97
CA LEU A 145 -1.53 -7.47 8.71
C LEU A 145 -2.34 -6.35 8.03
N VAL A 146 -2.78 -5.35 8.80
CA VAL A 146 -3.62 -4.24 8.31
C VAL A 146 -2.78 -3.07 7.80
N TYR A 147 -1.56 -2.89 8.33
CA TYR A 147 -0.66 -1.79 8.00
C TYR A 147 0.33 -2.16 6.89
#